data_AF-A0A917UIS4-F1
#
_entry.id   AF-A0A917UIS4-F1
#
_cell.length_a   1.000
_cell.length_b   1.000
_cell.length_c   1.000
_cell.angle_alpha   90.00
_cell.angle_beta   90.00
_cell.angle_gamma   90.00
#
_symmetry.space_group_name_H-M   'P 1'
#
loop_
_entity.id
_entity.type
_entity.pdbx_description
1 polymer ?
#
loop_
_entity_poly.entity_id
_entity_poly.type
_entity_poly.pdbx_seq_one_letter_code
_entity_poly.pdbx_strand_id
1 'polypeptide(L)'
;MSAVATARAAHAPQVGAAGEDHELAVLTGLLEESFLDEVGWDPSAGVLRVPAEHPLLGYRLCRVPGCATMIYAYALGICRACSNRLQASGQSEEEFLANARTWRTVGTRSCAVTDCARPAKTARAALCRAHDYQRRERLKLSMDNFLRHPDAQPLPSWGPCRVVACVREQDTERTPYCGAHRMQALRMQRKSADFDENHWRRTAPAVAEGGMVSLRGLPPLVVAQVLYGLQRRTESGAKTTVTTLRRVCDRLREEQVTSAGHATGITGTGLRPLWSQLVTFARQALLDPESERHKDLWDTAAFGYGGSLDFTKIRQHWLREAAKRWAVEDLPRRRGDQVVGIVQSHINSFVLLSESLHATRRQDHGHQIGAVGRQDIVAFLSRLAYLEKTGKLSAYGRLVHCRNVRKMLNTCRALGLTRTGNPLAGLAEDFTVRQQDLPPAPQREEPGRDLPPEVMRQLCDALPRLDEITSREMRVAVEVLIDTGRRPDEVCELAWDCLAWDTDSQPVLVYDNWKEQRMGRRLPIPRATAELITGQKKRVRERFPNTPLAELKLLPSAVKNPHGKKAISDGGLTGRHREWVNSLPLLLADGTEFDRSAVVPYAYRHTYAQRHADAGVPADVLRDLMGLRS
;
A
#
# COMPACT_ATOMS: atom_id res chain seq x y z
N MET A 1 9.99 5.22 20.12
CA MET A 1 8.61 5.70 20.35
C MET A 1 7.91 5.90 19.02
N SER A 2 7.50 4.80 18.38
CA SER A 2 6.83 4.80 17.08
C SER A 2 5.35 4.51 17.32
N ALA A 3 4.56 5.57 17.46
CA ALA A 3 3.12 5.52 17.49
C ALA A 3 2.64 6.83 16.86
N VAL A 4 1.95 6.71 15.73
CA VAL A 4 0.92 7.62 15.16
C VAL A 4 0.98 7.45 13.64
N ALA A 5 0.29 6.41 13.17
CA ALA A 5 -0.30 6.33 11.85
C ALA A 5 -1.49 5.35 11.92
N THR A 6 -2.32 5.52 12.94
CA THR A 6 -3.64 4.89 12.99
C THR A 6 -4.53 5.65 12.03
N ALA A 7 -4.68 5.11 10.82
CA ALA A 7 -5.74 5.49 9.91
C ALA A 7 -7.08 5.35 10.65
N ARG A 8 -7.68 6.49 11.02
CA ARG A 8 -9.09 6.57 11.33
C ARG A 8 -9.82 6.17 10.05
N ALA A 9 -10.35 4.95 10.04
CA ALA A 9 -11.48 4.64 9.17
C ALA A 9 -12.62 5.54 9.64
N ALA A 10 -12.70 6.74 9.06
CA ALA A 10 -13.85 7.60 9.23
C ALA A 10 -15.07 6.79 8.79
N HIS A 11 -16.05 6.63 9.66
CA HIS A 11 -17.37 6.15 9.28
C HIS A 11 -17.81 6.95 8.06
N ALA A 12 -18.04 6.26 6.94
CA ALA A 12 -18.67 6.90 5.78
C ALA A 12 -20.07 7.37 6.23
N PRO A 13 -20.46 8.62 5.94
CA PRO A 13 -21.84 9.03 6.14
C PRO A 13 -22.75 8.11 5.33
N GLN A 14 -23.91 7.74 5.88
CA GLN A 14 -24.92 7.00 5.14
C GLN A 14 -25.33 7.83 3.92
N VAL A 15 -24.91 7.38 2.74
CA VAL A 15 -25.33 7.96 1.47
C VAL A 15 -26.73 7.41 1.17
N GLY A 16 -27.69 8.28 0.87
CA GLY A 16 -29.03 7.83 0.46
C GLY A 16 -28.99 7.01 -0.84
N ALA A 17 -30.06 6.28 -1.15
CA ALA A 17 -30.13 5.37 -2.31
C ALA A 17 -29.63 5.99 -3.64
N ALA A 18 -29.95 7.27 -3.89
CA ALA A 18 -29.49 7.98 -5.09
C ALA A 18 -27.95 8.12 -5.20
N GLY A 19 -27.24 8.20 -4.07
CA GLY A 19 -25.78 8.23 -4.08
C GLY A 19 -25.14 6.83 -4.10
N GLU A 20 -25.82 5.80 -3.59
CA GLU A 20 -25.41 4.40 -3.79
C GLU A 20 -25.48 4.01 -5.28
N ASP A 21 -26.52 4.45 -6.00
CA ASP A 21 -26.66 4.23 -7.45
C ASP A 21 -25.58 4.97 -8.27
N HIS A 22 -25.27 6.22 -7.91
CA HIS A 22 -24.19 6.97 -8.54
C HIS A 22 -22.83 6.31 -8.32
N GLU A 23 -22.54 5.89 -7.08
CA GLU A 23 -21.30 5.19 -6.75
C GLU A 23 -21.17 3.89 -7.54
N LEU A 24 -22.23 3.09 -7.62
CA LEU A 24 -22.26 1.87 -8.42
C LEU A 24 -21.92 2.16 -9.89
N ALA A 25 -22.57 3.16 -10.50
CA ALA A 25 -22.33 3.52 -11.89
C ALA A 25 -20.87 3.95 -12.15
N VAL A 26 -20.29 4.77 -11.26
CA VAL A 26 -18.90 5.20 -11.36
C VAL A 26 -17.95 4.02 -11.24
N LEU A 27 -18.11 3.19 -10.20
CA LEU A 27 -17.20 2.06 -9.97
C LEU A 27 -17.28 1.02 -11.08
N THR A 28 -18.48 0.70 -11.57
CA THR A 28 -18.65 -0.22 -12.70
C THR A 28 -18.02 0.32 -13.97
N GLY A 29 -18.13 1.63 -14.24
CA GLY A 29 -17.50 2.27 -15.40
C GLY A 29 -15.97 2.32 -15.34
N LEU A 30 -15.37 2.18 -14.15
CA LEU A 30 -13.91 2.16 -13.95
C LEU A 30 -13.30 0.74 -13.90
N LEU A 31 -14.13 -0.30 -13.93
CA LEU A 31 -13.63 -1.68 -13.98
C LEU A 31 -13.09 -1.99 -15.37
N GLU A 32 -11.86 -2.47 -15.43
CA GLU A 32 -11.20 -2.87 -16.67
C GLU A 32 -11.59 -4.31 -17.04
N GLU A 33 -12.10 -4.51 -18.26
CA GLU A 33 -12.45 -5.86 -18.76
C GLU A 33 -11.25 -6.81 -18.72
N SER A 34 -10.06 -6.33 -19.10
CA SER A 34 -8.82 -7.12 -19.04
C SER A 34 -8.49 -7.62 -17.64
N PHE A 35 -8.76 -6.81 -16.61
CA PHE A 35 -8.55 -7.22 -15.22
C PHE A 35 -9.58 -8.26 -14.80
N LEU A 36 -10.86 -8.05 -15.14
CA LEU A 36 -11.94 -8.99 -14.82
C LEU A 36 -11.69 -10.38 -15.43
N ASP A 37 -11.21 -10.42 -16.67
CA ASP A 37 -10.78 -11.65 -17.35
C ASP A 37 -9.56 -12.28 -16.65
N GLU A 38 -8.55 -11.48 -16.30
CA GLU A 38 -7.33 -11.94 -15.60
C GLU A 38 -7.66 -12.67 -14.27
N VAL A 39 -8.63 -12.16 -13.51
CA VAL A 39 -9.05 -12.76 -12.23
C VAL A 39 -10.16 -13.81 -12.37
N GLY A 40 -10.62 -14.08 -13.60
CA GLY A 40 -11.68 -15.04 -13.90
C GLY A 40 -13.02 -14.65 -13.29
N TRP A 41 -13.41 -13.37 -13.39
CA TRP A 41 -14.72 -12.90 -12.97
C TRP A 41 -15.81 -13.39 -13.91
N ASP A 42 -16.78 -14.11 -13.37
CA ASP A 42 -18.00 -14.51 -14.07
C ASP A 42 -19.18 -13.70 -13.51
N PRO A 43 -19.66 -12.66 -14.22
CA PRO A 43 -20.76 -11.83 -13.75
C PRO A 43 -22.08 -12.60 -13.67
N SER A 44 -22.29 -13.61 -14.51
CA SER A 44 -23.51 -14.42 -14.53
C SER A 44 -23.58 -15.36 -13.32
N ALA A 45 -22.45 -15.95 -12.94
CA ALA A 45 -22.35 -16.80 -11.76
C ALA A 45 -22.14 -15.99 -10.47
N GLY A 46 -21.63 -14.76 -10.56
CA GLY A 46 -21.27 -13.90 -9.43
C GLY A 46 -20.05 -14.43 -8.66
N VAL A 47 -19.08 -15.00 -9.37
CA VAL A 47 -17.90 -15.64 -8.75
C VAL A 47 -16.60 -15.24 -9.45
N LEU A 48 -15.53 -15.11 -8.66
CA LEU A 48 -14.16 -15.03 -9.14
C LEU A 48 -13.56 -16.43 -9.17
N ARG A 49 -12.86 -16.79 -10.25
CA ARG A 49 -12.07 -18.02 -10.40
C ARG A 49 -10.62 -17.66 -10.69
N VAL A 50 -9.90 -17.30 -9.63
CA VAL A 50 -8.52 -16.83 -9.73
C VAL A 50 -7.60 -17.95 -10.25
N PRO A 51 -6.84 -17.72 -11.34
CA PRO A 51 -5.82 -18.66 -11.83
C PRO A 51 -4.73 -18.94 -10.79
N ALA A 52 -4.24 -20.17 -10.72
CA ALA A 52 -3.24 -20.57 -9.71
C ALA A 52 -1.91 -19.80 -9.89
N GLU A 53 -1.55 -19.55 -11.13
CA GLU A 53 -0.33 -18.88 -11.59
C GLU A 53 -0.39 -17.35 -11.50
N HIS A 54 -1.55 -16.76 -11.16
CA HIS A 54 -1.68 -15.31 -11.07
C HIS A 54 -0.63 -14.74 -10.08
N PRO A 55 0.21 -13.78 -10.49
CA PRO A 55 1.36 -13.33 -9.68
C PRO A 55 0.99 -12.74 -8.31
N LEU A 56 -0.22 -12.18 -8.17
CA LEU A 56 -0.67 -11.44 -6.98
C LEU A 56 -1.84 -12.09 -6.24
N LEU A 57 -2.71 -12.80 -6.95
CA LEU A 57 -3.87 -13.46 -6.37
C LEU A 57 -3.73 -14.99 -6.31
N GLY A 58 -2.80 -15.54 -7.09
CA GLY A 58 -2.60 -16.96 -7.27
C GLY A 58 -2.04 -17.66 -6.04
N TYR A 59 -1.95 -18.97 -6.18
CA TYR A 59 -1.62 -19.92 -5.12
C TYR A 59 -0.95 -21.15 -5.73
N ARG A 60 -0.20 -21.90 -4.91
CA ARG A 60 0.31 -23.19 -5.34
C ARG A 60 -0.62 -24.30 -4.87
N LEU A 61 -0.59 -25.44 -5.55
CA LEU A 61 -1.23 -26.65 -5.06
C LEU A 61 -0.24 -27.46 -4.23
N CYS A 62 -0.76 -28.26 -3.30
CA CYS A 62 0.02 -29.20 -2.52
C CYS A 62 0.76 -30.19 -3.44
N ARG A 63 2.06 -30.40 -3.21
CA ARG A 63 2.90 -31.31 -4.01
C ARG A 63 2.49 -32.79 -3.94
N VAL A 64 1.72 -33.20 -2.92
CA VAL A 64 1.26 -34.59 -2.81
C VAL A 64 0.33 -34.94 -3.98
N PRO A 65 0.62 -35.97 -4.78
CA PRO A 65 -0.20 -36.34 -5.93
C PRO A 65 -1.68 -36.58 -5.55
N GLY A 66 -2.57 -35.93 -6.30
CA GLY A 66 -4.02 -35.96 -6.09
C GLY A 66 -4.54 -34.99 -5.01
N CYS A 67 -3.69 -34.18 -4.39
CA CYS A 67 -4.11 -33.15 -3.43
C CYS A 67 -4.44 -31.82 -4.14
N ALA A 68 -5.70 -31.42 -4.12
CA ALA A 68 -6.13 -30.14 -4.71
C ALA A 68 -6.12 -28.96 -3.70
N THR A 69 -5.43 -29.09 -2.56
CA THR A 69 -5.43 -28.05 -1.52
C THR A 69 -4.48 -26.91 -1.90
N MET A 70 -4.99 -25.68 -1.86
CA MET A 70 -4.20 -24.46 -2.07
C MET A 70 -3.22 -24.21 -0.91
N ILE A 71 -2.03 -23.73 -1.24
CA ILE A 71 -0.98 -23.31 -0.32
C ILE A 71 -0.39 -21.96 -0.74
N TYR A 72 -0.04 -21.13 0.24
CA TYR A 72 0.51 -19.78 0.00
C TYR A 72 1.94 -19.61 0.51
N ALA A 73 2.31 -20.29 1.60
CA ALA A 73 3.66 -20.36 2.15
C ALA A 73 3.76 -21.56 3.10
N TYR A 74 4.45 -22.61 2.66
CA TYR A 74 4.90 -23.72 3.50
C TYR A 74 6.27 -24.16 2.99
N ALA A 75 7.25 -24.28 3.89
CA ALA A 75 8.64 -24.61 3.55
C ALA A 75 8.76 -25.88 2.68
N LEU A 76 7.88 -26.85 2.91
CA LEU A 76 7.87 -28.15 2.22
C LEU A 76 6.99 -28.20 0.95
N GLY A 77 6.25 -27.13 0.65
CA GLY A 77 5.32 -27.11 -0.49
C GLY A 77 4.15 -28.11 -0.39
N ILE A 78 3.80 -28.55 0.82
CA ILE A 78 2.65 -29.42 1.10
C ILE A 78 1.68 -28.74 2.07
N CYS A 79 0.39 -29.09 2.00
CA CYS A 79 -0.62 -28.52 2.89
C CYS A 79 -0.49 -29.08 4.32
N ARG A 80 -1.01 -28.36 5.33
CA ARG A 80 -0.95 -28.78 6.75
C ARG A 80 -1.41 -30.21 6.98
N ALA A 81 -2.48 -30.65 6.32
CA ALA A 81 -2.96 -32.01 6.49
C ALA A 81 -2.03 -33.08 5.90
N CYS A 82 -1.34 -32.79 4.80
CA CYS A 82 -0.33 -33.69 4.26
C CYS A 82 0.96 -33.62 5.08
N SER A 83 1.30 -32.46 5.63
CA SER A 83 2.41 -32.30 6.58
C SER A 83 2.20 -33.16 7.83
N ASN A 84 0.99 -33.15 8.40
CA ASN A 84 0.68 -34.01 9.54
C ASN A 84 0.77 -35.50 9.19
N ARG A 85 0.43 -35.89 7.96
CA ARG A 85 0.56 -37.29 7.49
C ARG A 85 2.02 -37.70 7.32
N LEU A 86 2.85 -36.81 6.77
CA LEU A 86 4.29 -37.02 6.67
C LEU A 86 4.91 -37.20 8.06
N GLN A 87 4.57 -36.31 9.01
CA GLN A 87 5.03 -36.43 10.40
C GLN A 87 4.59 -37.76 11.04
N ALA A 88 3.35 -38.19 10.80
CA ALA A 88 2.83 -39.43 11.35
C ALA A 88 3.39 -40.69 10.67
N SER A 89 3.87 -40.61 9.42
CA SER A 89 4.43 -41.78 8.71
C SER A 89 5.89 -42.06 9.09
N GLY A 90 6.60 -41.08 9.66
CA GLY A 90 8.02 -41.21 9.98
C GLY A 90 8.95 -41.33 8.76
N GLN A 91 8.41 -41.14 7.55
CA GLN A 91 9.15 -41.22 6.29
C GLN A 91 9.92 -39.93 6.02
N SER A 92 10.93 -40.00 5.17
CA SER A 92 11.53 -38.80 4.59
C SER A 92 10.53 -38.07 3.67
N GLU A 93 10.78 -36.78 3.39
CA GLU A 93 9.92 -36.00 2.49
C GLU A 93 9.83 -36.63 1.10
N GLU A 94 10.96 -37.06 0.55
CA GLU A 94 11.04 -37.66 -0.79
C GLU A 94 10.28 -38.98 -0.87
N GLU A 95 10.47 -39.86 0.11
CA GLU A 95 9.75 -41.14 0.21
C GLU A 95 8.24 -40.92 0.34
N PHE A 96 7.82 -39.94 1.15
CA PHE A 96 6.41 -39.64 1.31
C PHE A 96 5.81 -39.07 0.03
N LEU A 97 6.48 -38.15 -0.66
CA LEU A 97 5.96 -37.57 -1.91
C LEU A 97 5.89 -38.61 -3.04
N ALA A 98 6.83 -39.55 -3.10
CA ALA A 98 6.82 -40.64 -4.07
C ALA A 98 5.62 -41.58 -3.85
N ASN A 99 5.32 -41.93 -2.60
CA ASN A 99 4.37 -42.99 -2.26
C ASN A 99 2.99 -42.49 -1.84
N ALA A 100 2.89 -41.31 -1.25
CA ALA A 100 1.63 -40.79 -0.76
C ALA A 100 0.70 -40.49 -1.94
N ARG A 101 -0.50 -41.05 -1.86
CA ARG A 101 -1.63 -40.67 -2.69
C ARG A 101 -2.72 -40.06 -1.83
N THR A 102 -3.49 -39.13 -2.38
CA THR A 102 -4.69 -38.60 -1.74
C THR A 102 -5.79 -38.34 -2.75
N TRP A 103 -7.03 -38.52 -2.30
CA TRP A 103 -8.25 -38.24 -3.07
C TRP A 103 -8.94 -36.98 -2.53
N ARG A 104 -8.20 -36.12 -1.83
CA ARG A 104 -8.71 -34.84 -1.33
C ARG A 104 -8.83 -33.85 -2.49
N THR A 105 -9.91 -34.02 -3.24
CA THR A 105 -10.35 -33.04 -4.23
C THR A 105 -11.09 -31.91 -3.54
N VAL A 106 -10.86 -30.70 -4.02
CA VAL A 106 -11.62 -29.51 -3.62
C VAL A 106 -12.64 -29.24 -4.73
N GLY A 107 -13.89 -28.94 -4.37
CA GLY A 107 -14.98 -28.74 -5.34
C GLY A 107 -16.00 -29.88 -5.41
N THR A 108 -17.03 -29.70 -6.25
CA THR A 108 -18.02 -30.73 -6.61
C THR A 108 -17.65 -31.32 -7.96
N ARG A 109 -17.85 -32.63 -8.14
CA ARG A 109 -17.73 -33.30 -9.46
C ARG A 109 -19.12 -33.71 -9.94
N SER A 110 -19.32 -33.79 -11.24
CA SER A 110 -20.50 -34.40 -11.83
C SER A 110 -20.43 -35.92 -11.73
N CYS A 111 -21.59 -36.58 -11.82
CA CYS A 111 -21.66 -38.02 -11.95
C CYS A 111 -20.89 -38.49 -13.20
N ALA A 112 -20.18 -39.63 -13.10
CA ALA A 112 -19.44 -40.21 -14.21
C ALA A 112 -20.35 -40.85 -15.29
N VAL A 113 -21.64 -41.02 -15.02
CA VAL A 113 -22.62 -41.40 -16.05
C VAL A 113 -22.77 -40.22 -17.01
N THR A 114 -22.55 -40.47 -18.30
CA THR A 114 -22.66 -39.48 -19.38
C THR A 114 -24.00 -38.75 -19.30
N ASP A 115 -23.98 -37.42 -19.46
CA ASP A 115 -25.13 -36.52 -19.41
C ASP A 115 -25.93 -36.50 -18.10
N CYS A 116 -25.45 -37.17 -17.04
CA CYS A 116 -26.08 -37.08 -15.74
C CYS A 116 -25.78 -35.73 -15.08
N ALA A 117 -26.81 -34.91 -14.91
CA ALA A 117 -26.71 -33.57 -14.33
C ALA A 117 -26.57 -33.55 -12.79
N ARG A 118 -26.52 -34.73 -12.13
CA ARG A 118 -26.43 -34.82 -10.67
C ARG A 118 -24.99 -34.81 -10.17
N PRO A 119 -24.73 -34.19 -8.99
CA PRO A 119 -23.39 -34.19 -8.41
C PRO A 119 -22.98 -35.58 -7.94
N ALA A 120 -21.70 -35.91 -8.11
CA ALA A 120 -21.11 -37.11 -7.53
C ALA A 120 -21.16 -37.05 -6.00
N LYS A 121 -21.56 -38.16 -5.38
CA LYS A 121 -21.70 -38.33 -3.92
C LYS A 121 -20.37 -38.06 -3.21
N THR A 122 -19.27 -38.57 -3.75
CA THR A 122 -17.90 -38.31 -3.31
C THR A 122 -16.95 -38.42 -4.50
N ALA A 123 -15.76 -37.82 -4.40
CA ALA A 123 -14.73 -37.97 -5.42
C ALA A 123 -14.31 -39.42 -5.66
N ARG A 124 -14.30 -40.25 -4.60
CA ARG A 124 -13.99 -41.68 -4.70
C ARG A 124 -15.12 -42.48 -5.35
N ALA A 125 -16.37 -42.13 -5.07
CA ALA A 125 -17.51 -42.83 -5.68
C ALA A 125 -17.64 -42.50 -7.16
N ALA A 126 -17.32 -41.25 -7.55
CA ALA A 126 -17.45 -40.66 -8.89
C ALA A 126 -18.87 -40.72 -9.50
N LEU A 127 -19.85 -41.30 -8.80
CA LEU A 127 -21.25 -41.41 -9.20
C LEU A 127 -22.13 -40.60 -8.26
N CYS A 128 -23.29 -40.15 -8.75
CA CYS A 128 -24.33 -39.58 -7.90
C CYS A 128 -24.86 -40.62 -6.90
N ARG A 129 -25.60 -40.22 -5.87
CA ARG A 129 -26.10 -41.17 -4.86
C ARG A 129 -26.95 -42.29 -5.45
N ALA A 130 -27.81 -41.96 -6.42
CA ALA A 130 -28.68 -42.93 -7.06
C ALA A 130 -27.88 -43.95 -7.87
N HIS A 131 -26.94 -43.50 -8.71
CA HIS A 131 -26.08 -44.38 -9.50
C HIS A 131 -25.09 -45.17 -8.64
N ASP A 132 -24.54 -44.60 -7.57
CA ASP A 132 -23.67 -45.32 -6.62
C ASP A 132 -24.44 -46.44 -5.92
N TYR A 133 -25.68 -46.18 -5.50
CA TYR A 133 -26.56 -47.20 -4.92
C TYR A 133 -26.95 -48.27 -5.95
N GLN A 134 -27.35 -47.86 -7.15
CA GLN A 134 -27.69 -48.79 -8.24
C GLN A 134 -26.52 -49.71 -8.60
N ARG A 135 -25.30 -49.16 -8.73
CA ARG A 135 -24.10 -49.94 -9.00
C ARG A 135 -23.78 -50.90 -7.86
N ARG A 136 -23.74 -50.42 -6.62
CA ARG A 136 -23.19 -51.19 -5.48
C ARG A 136 -24.20 -52.16 -4.88
N GLU A 137 -25.43 -51.71 -4.69
CA GLU A 137 -26.44 -52.46 -3.95
C GLU A 137 -27.35 -53.26 -4.87
N ARG A 138 -27.74 -52.69 -6.03
CA ARG A 138 -28.70 -53.34 -6.96
C ARG A 138 -28.01 -54.25 -7.98
N LEU A 139 -27.06 -53.74 -8.75
CA LEU A 139 -26.43 -54.46 -9.87
C LEU A 139 -25.12 -55.15 -9.50
N LYS A 140 -24.46 -54.71 -8.41
CA LYS A 140 -23.18 -55.24 -7.90
C LYS A 140 -22.07 -55.31 -8.98
N LEU A 141 -22.01 -54.29 -9.85
CA LEU A 141 -21.06 -54.23 -10.97
C LEU A 141 -19.79 -53.45 -10.61
N SER A 142 -18.70 -53.76 -11.32
CA SER A 142 -17.52 -52.88 -11.38
C SER A 142 -17.90 -51.51 -11.97
N MET A 143 -17.06 -50.48 -11.76
CA MET A 143 -17.32 -49.16 -12.32
C MET A 143 -17.46 -49.21 -13.85
N ASP A 144 -16.51 -49.84 -14.52
CA ASP A 144 -16.46 -49.86 -15.99
C ASP A 144 -17.63 -50.63 -16.60
N ASN A 145 -18.06 -51.72 -15.95
CA ASN A 145 -19.24 -52.47 -16.39
C ASN A 145 -20.54 -51.70 -16.14
N PHE A 146 -20.61 -50.96 -15.03
CA PHE A 146 -21.77 -50.12 -14.73
C PHE A 146 -21.93 -48.96 -15.71
N LEU A 147 -20.84 -48.27 -16.07
CA LEU A 147 -20.89 -47.15 -17.01
C LEU A 147 -21.32 -47.57 -18.43
N ARG A 148 -21.14 -48.84 -18.79
CA ARG A 148 -21.60 -49.42 -20.07
C ARG A 148 -22.97 -50.09 -19.97
N HIS A 149 -23.56 -50.15 -18.78
CA HIS A 149 -24.80 -50.87 -18.55
C HIS A 149 -26.02 -50.06 -19.04
N PRO A 150 -27.00 -50.66 -19.72
CA PRO A 150 -28.19 -49.96 -20.23
C PRO A 150 -28.97 -49.18 -19.15
N ASP A 151 -29.05 -49.71 -17.93
CA ASP A 151 -29.75 -49.04 -16.82
C ASP A 151 -29.01 -47.83 -16.23
N ALA A 152 -27.77 -47.55 -16.63
CA ALA A 152 -27.01 -46.37 -16.18
C ALA A 152 -27.44 -45.11 -16.95
N GLN A 153 -28.73 -44.80 -16.91
CA GLN A 153 -29.33 -43.67 -17.61
C GLN A 153 -29.03 -42.33 -16.91
N PRO A 154 -28.86 -41.22 -17.66
CA PRO A 154 -28.68 -39.90 -17.08
C PRO A 154 -29.89 -39.50 -16.24
N LEU A 155 -29.64 -38.76 -15.15
CA LEU A 155 -30.69 -38.29 -14.26
C LEU A 155 -30.69 -36.76 -14.22
N PRO A 156 -31.87 -36.10 -14.19
CA PRO A 156 -31.96 -34.65 -14.16
C PRO A 156 -31.45 -34.08 -12.84
N SER A 157 -31.03 -32.81 -12.85
CA SER A 157 -30.65 -32.09 -11.64
C SER A 157 -31.87 -31.86 -10.74
N TRP A 158 -31.60 -31.73 -9.44
CA TRP A 158 -32.57 -31.26 -8.44
C TRP A 158 -32.60 -29.73 -8.33
N GLY A 159 -31.77 -29.04 -9.11
CA GLY A 159 -31.60 -27.59 -9.10
C GLY A 159 -30.52 -27.11 -8.12
N PRO A 160 -30.30 -25.78 -8.06
CA PRO A 160 -29.21 -25.20 -7.29
C PRO A 160 -29.48 -25.26 -5.78
N CYS A 161 -28.42 -25.29 -4.99
CA CYS A 161 -28.48 -25.14 -3.54
C CYS A 161 -29.15 -23.80 -3.16
N ARG A 162 -30.08 -23.81 -2.19
CA ARG A 162 -30.78 -22.60 -1.74
C ARG A 162 -29.96 -21.62 -0.91
N VAL A 163 -28.73 -21.95 -0.53
CA VAL A 163 -27.82 -20.96 0.08
C VAL A 163 -27.34 -20.02 -1.03
N VAL A 164 -27.65 -18.73 -0.89
CA VAL A 164 -27.46 -17.73 -1.96
C VAL A 164 -26.02 -17.68 -2.47
N ALA A 165 -25.05 -17.76 -1.55
CA ALA A 165 -23.62 -17.73 -1.87
C ALA A 165 -23.14 -18.97 -2.65
N CYS A 166 -23.89 -20.07 -2.64
CA CYS A 166 -23.45 -21.35 -3.16
C CYS A 166 -23.65 -21.47 -4.69
N VAL A 167 -22.71 -22.15 -5.35
CA VAL A 167 -22.77 -22.48 -6.79
C VAL A 167 -23.02 -23.97 -7.05
N ARG A 168 -23.29 -24.74 -6.01
CA ARG A 168 -23.43 -26.20 -6.10
C ARG A 168 -24.88 -26.60 -6.28
N GLU A 169 -25.09 -27.71 -6.97
CA GLU A 169 -26.38 -28.38 -7.06
C GLU A 169 -26.80 -29.03 -5.74
N GLN A 170 -28.11 -29.22 -5.60
CA GLN A 170 -28.70 -30.00 -4.51
C GLN A 170 -28.25 -31.46 -4.58
N ASP A 171 -27.99 -32.05 -3.41
CA ASP A 171 -27.49 -33.44 -3.30
C ASP A 171 -28.61 -34.48 -3.43
N THR A 172 -29.83 -34.14 -2.99
CA THR A 172 -31.00 -35.04 -2.99
C THR A 172 -32.29 -34.24 -3.06
N GLU A 173 -33.34 -34.81 -3.64
CA GLU A 173 -34.71 -34.25 -3.65
C GLU A 173 -35.23 -33.85 -2.26
N ARG A 174 -34.90 -34.62 -1.22
CA ARG A 174 -35.38 -34.39 0.15
C ARG A 174 -34.79 -33.16 0.84
N THR A 175 -33.78 -32.51 0.25
CA THR A 175 -33.13 -31.36 0.87
C THR A 175 -32.88 -30.26 -0.15
N PRO A 176 -33.19 -29.00 0.16
CA PRO A 176 -32.94 -27.88 -0.74
C PRO A 176 -31.45 -27.48 -0.84
N TYR A 177 -30.53 -28.31 -0.35
CA TYR A 177 -29.13 -27.97 -0.16
C TYR A 177 -28.18 -28.94 -0.84
N CYS A 178 -27.00 -28.43 -1.19
CA CYS A 178 -25.87 -29.29 -1.49
C CYS A 178 -25.47 -30.10 -0.24
N GLY A 179 -24.72 -31.19 -0.42
CA GLY A 179 -24.39 -32.10 0.67
C GLY A 179 -23.67 -31.43 1.85
N ALA A 180 -22.83 -30.43 1.58
CA ALA A 180 -22.11 -29.69 2.62
C ALA A 180 -23.02 -28.74 3.41
N HIS A 181 -23.87 -27.98 2.71
CA HIS A 181 -24.84 -27.08 3.34
C HIS A 181 -25.93 -27.83 4.09
N ARG A 182 -26.36 -29.01 3.62
CA ARG A 182 -27.24 -29.90 4.41
C ARG A 182 -26.62 -30.24 5.76
N MET A 183 -25.36 -30.67 5.77
CA MET A 183 -24.66 -31.01 7.02
C MET A 183 -24.48 -29.79 7.94
N GLN A 184 -24.26 -28.61 7.37
CA GLN A 184 -24.16 -27.37 8.13
C GLN A 184 -25.52 -26.98 8.74
N ALA A 185 -26.60 -27.01 7.96
CA ALA A 185 -27.96 -26.71 8.44
C ALA A 185 -28.35 -27.64 9.59
N LEU A 186 -28.15 -28.96 9.43
CA LEU A 186 -28.40 -29.94 10.50
C LEU A 186 -27.58 -29.67 11.76
N ARG A 187 -26.32 -29.23 11.61
CA ARG A 187 -25.48 -28.87 12.74
C ARG A 187 -26.00 -27.61 13.45
N MET A 188 -26.46 -26.60 12.71
CA MET A 188 -26.99 -25.37 13.30
C MET A 188 -28.32 -25.61 14.01
N GLN A 189 -29.24 -26.35 13.39
CA GLN A 189 -30.51 -26.78 14.00
C GLN A 189 -30.31 -27.53 15.32
N ARG A 190 -29.28 -28.38 15.40
CA ARG A 190 -28.95 -29.09 16.66
C ARG A 190 -28.34 -28.19 17.73
N LYS A 191 -27.73 -27.06 17.35
CA LYS A 191 -27.06 -26.14 18.28
C LYS A 191 -28.01 -25.10 18.86
N SER A 192 -29.05 -24.72 18.13
CA SER A 192 -29.99 -23.68 18.54
C SER A 192 -31.39 -24.03 18.06
N ALA A 193 -32.34 -24.04 18.98
CA ALA A 193 -33.76 -24.23 18.68
C ALA A 193 -34.34 -23.04 17.88
N ASP A 194 -33.75 -21.84 18.03
CA ASP A 194 -34.15 -20.60 17.35
C ASP A 194 -33.41 -20.38 16.01
N PHE A 195 -32.99 -21.47 15.36
CA PHE A 195 -32.27 -21.39 14.08
C PHE A 195 -33.17 -20.80 12.97
N ASP A 196 -32.94 -19.54 12.61
CA ASP A 196 -33.55 -18.91 11.44
C ASP A 196 -32.88 -19.41 10.15
N GLU A 197 -33.51 -20.41 9.54
CA GLU A 197 -33.05 -21.00 8.27
C GLU A 197 -33.08 -19.99 7.11
N ASN A 198 -33.99 -19.03 7.10
CA ASN A 198 -34.08 -18.04 6.02
C ASN A 198 -32.96 -17.01 6.13
N HIS A 199 -32.68 -16.52 7.33
CA HIS A 199 -31.48 -15.70 7.58
C HIS A 199 -30.21 -16.48 7.21
N TRP A 200 -30.08 -17.72 7.66
CA TRP A 200 -28.94 -18.56 7.33
C TRP A 200 -28.77 -18.79 5.82
N ARG A 201 -29.84 -18.97 5.04
CA ARG A 201 -29.76 -19.08 3.57
C ARG A 201 -29.13 -17.86 2.92
N ARG A 202 -29.37 -16.66 3.47
CA ARG A 202 -28.84 -15.39 2.97
C ARG A 202 -27.40 -15.14 3.41
N THR A 203 -27.03 -15.53 4.63
CA THR A 203 -25.74 -15.19 5.24
C THR A 203 -24.70 -16.30 5.20
N ALA A 204 -25.11 -17.56 5.04
CA ALA A 204 -24.19 -18.69 5.04
C ALA A 204 -23.15 -18.58 3.89
N PRO A 205 -21.87 -18.86 4.17
CA PRO A 205 -20.83 -18.76 3.17
C PRO A 205 -20.98 -19.83 2.09
N ALA A 206 -20.42 -19.57 0.93
CA ALA A 206 -20.27 -20.57 -0.12
C ALA A 206 -19.42 -21.75 0.39
N VAL A 207 -19.64 -22.95 -0.17
CA VAL A 207 -18.71 -24.05 0.09
C VAL A 207 -17.38 -23.68 -0.55
N ALA A 208 -16.31 -23.70 0.24
CA ALA A 208 -14.99 -23.30 -0.24
C ALA A 208 -14.49 -24.21 -1.37
N GLU A 209 -14.16 -23.59 -2.51
CA GLU A 209 -13.50 -24.26 -3.64
C GLU A 209 -12.11 -23.66 -3.90
N GLY A 210 -11.25 -24.37 -4.64
CA GLY A 210 -9.91 -23.90 -4.99
C GLY A 210 -10.03 -22.71 -5.94
N GLY A 211 -9.31 -21.63 -5.69
CA GLY A 211 -9.31 -20.41 -6.49
C GLY A 211 -10.61 -19.60 -6.51
N MET A 212 -11.72 -20.17 -6.03
CA MET A 212 -13.03 -19.54 -6.13
C MET A 212 -13.32 -18.57 -4.99
N VAL A 213 -13.79 -17.36 -5.30
CA VAL A 213 -14.44 -16.46 -4.35
C VAL A 213 -15.87 -16.19 -4.80
N SER A 214 -16.84 -16.47 -3.95
CA SER A 214 -18.24 -16.16 -4.25
C SER A 214 -18.60 -14.78 -3.76
N LEU A 215 -19.03 -13.92 -4.69
CA LEU A 215 -19.60 -12.60 -4.41
C LEU A 215 -21.13 -12.64 -4.46
N ARG A 216 -21.72 -13.80 -4.79
CA ARG A 216 -23.17 -14.02 -4.76
C ARG A 216 -23.78 -13.63 -3.43
N GLY A 217 -24.97 -13.03 -3.47
CA GLY A 217 -25.72 -12.57 -2.29
C GLY A 217 -25.19 -11.29 -1.66
N LEU A 218 -24.17 -10.67 -2.25
CA LEU A 218 -23.81 -9.29 -1.95
C LEU A 218 -24.60 -8.33 -2.86
N PRO A 219 -24.97 -7.14 -2.39
CA PRO A 219 -25.57 -6.11 -3.24
C PRO A 219 -24.63 -5.69 -4.39
N PRO A 220 -25.16 -5.25 -5.55
CA PRO A 220 -24.35 -4.84 -6.70
C PRO A 220 -23.29 -3.80 -6.36
N LEU A 221 -23.61 -2.81 -5.53
CA LEU A 221 -22.65 -1.81 -5.06
C LEU A 221 -21.47 -2.46 -4.32
N VAL A 222 -21.74 -3.36 -3.37
CA VAL A 222 -20.69 -4.07 -2.63
C VAL A 222 -19.82 -4.92 -3.55
N VAL A 223 -20.42 -5.54 -4.58
CA VAL A 223 -19.67 -6.28 -5.62
C VAL A 223 -18.73 -5.34 -6.37
N ALA A 224 -19.22 -4.19 -6.84
CA ALA A 224 -18.42 -3.20 -7.55
C ALA A 224 -17.28 -2.65 -6.68
N GLN A 225 -17.54 -2.32 -5.40
CA GLN A 225 -16.53 -1.86 -4.45
C GLN A 225 -15.44 -2.92 -4.19
N VAL A 226 -15.81 -4.20 -4.06
CA VAL A 226 -14.86 -5.29 -3.87
C VAL A 226 -14.00 -5.51 -5.12
N LEU A 227 -14.63 -5.55 -6.31
CA LEU A 227 -13.91 -5.77 -7.57
C LEU A 227 -12.98 -4.59 -7.90
N TYR A 228 -13.47 -3.36 -7.80
CA TYR A 228 -12.66 -2.18 -8.09
C TYR A 228 -11.52 -2.02 -7.07
N GLY A 229 -11.82 -2.23 -5.78
CA GLY A 229 -10.79 -2.26 -4.76
C GLY A 229 -9.73 -3.34 -5.02
N LEU A 230 -10.12 -4.50 -5.56
CA LEU A 230 -9.21 -5.58 -5.91
C LEU A 230 -8.34 -5.20 -7.11
N GLN A 231 -8.91 -4.57 -8.13
CA GLN A 231 -8.18 -4.04 -9.31
C GLN A 231 -7.08 -3.08 -8.88
N ARG A 232 -7.44 -2.01 -8.15
CA ARG A 232 -6.48 -1.00 -7.64
C ARG A 232 -5.41 -1.62 -6.75
N ARG A 233 -5.77 -2.64 -5.97
CA ARG A 233 -4.82 -3.37 -5.13
C ARG A 233 -3.83 -4.18 -5.97
N THR A 234 -4.28 -4.85 -7.03
CA THR A 234 -3.45 -5.59 -7.98
C THR A 234 -2.49 -4.66 -8.71
N GLU A 235 -2.96 -3.53 -9.23
CA GLU A 235 -2.13 -2.48 -9.84
C GLU A 235 -1.08 -1.94 -8.85
N SER A 236 -1.44 -1.81 -7.57
CA SER A 236 -0.50 -1.42 -6.52
C SER A 236 0.57 -2.49 -6.23
N GLY A 237 0.53 -3.65 -6.89
CA GLY A 237 1.43 -4.78 -6.71
C GLY A 237 1.18 -5.56 -5.42
N ALA A 238 0.06 -5.32 -4.73
CA ALA A 238 -0.20 -5.91 -3.42
C ALA A 238 -0.81 -7.30 -3.55
N LYS A 239 -0.17 -8.28 -2.90
CA LYS A 239 -0.65 -9.66 -2.85
C LYS A 239 -1.99 -9.75 -2.11
N THR A 240 -2.92 -10.52 -2.65
CA THR A 240 -4.25 -10.79 -2.06
C THR A 240 -4.52 -12.28 -2.11
N THR A 241 -4.59 -12.93 -0.95
CA THR A 241 -4.90 -14.37 -0.95
C THR A 241 -6.40 -14.59 -1.13
N VAL A 242 -6.78 -15.56 -1.97
CA VAL A 242 -8.18 -15.98 -2.17
C VAL A 242 -8.87 -16.31 -0.84
N THR A 243 -8.13 -16.87 0.11
CA THR A 243 -8.64 -17.20 1.45
C THR A 243 -9.06 -15.98 2.27
N THR A 244 -8.28 -14.89 2.20
CA THR A 244 -8.55 -13.65 2.92
C THR A 244 -9.69 -12.88 2.24
N LEU A 245 -9.65 -12.80 0.90
CA LEU A 245 -10.71 -12.16 0.12
C LEU A 245 -12.08 -12.84 0.32
N ARG A 246 -12.10 -14.18 0.33
CA ARG A 246 -13.32 -14.96 0.63
C ARG A 246 -13.88 -14.64 2.01
N ARG A 247 -13.03 -14.58 3.04
CA ARG A 247 -13.46 -14.22 4.40
C ARG A 247 -14.01 -12.80 4.48
N VAL A 248 -13.44 -11.84 3.74
CA VAL A 248 -14.00 -10.48 3.66
C VAL A 248 -15.39 -10.52 3.03
N CYS A 249 -15.56 -11.17 1.88
CA CYS A 249 -16.87 -11.31 1.23
C CYS A 249 -17.90 -12.03 2.11
N ASP A 250 -17.49 -13.08 2.83
CA ASP A 250 -18.35 -13.81 3.76
C ASP A 250 -18.82 -12.92 4.91
N ARG A 251 -17.95 -12.06 5.45
CA ARG A 251 -18.33 -11.09 6.51
C ARG A 251 -19.26 -10.00 6.00
N LEU A 252 -18.98 -9.43 4.83
CA LEU A 252 -19.88 -8.45 4.20
C LEU A 252 -21.29 -9.02 4.01
N ARG A 253 -21.38 -10.29 3.62
CA ARG A 253 -22.65 -11.00 3.47
C ARG A 253 -23.31 -11.30 4.81
N GLU A 254 -22.55 -11.74 5.79
CA GLU A 254 -23.05 -12.02 7.15
C GLU A 254 -23.69 -10.77 7.78
N GLU A 255 -23.08 -9.60 7.58
CA GLU A 255 -23.57 -8.31 8.08
C GLU A 255 -24.68 -7.69 7.20
N GLN A 256 -24.98 -8.26 6.03
CA GLN A 256 -26.01 -7.78 5.09
C GLN A 256 -25.88 -6.27 4.76
N VAL A 257 -24.66 -5.78 4.61
CA VAL A 257 -24.41 -4.35 4.33
C VAL A 257 -24.80 -3.96 2.90
N THR A 258 -25.31 -2.74 2.72
CA THR A 258 -25.59 -2.14 1.40
C THR A 258 -24.35 -1.55 0.73
N SER A 259 -23.36 -1.16 1.54
CA SER A 259 -22.05 -0.65 1.14
C SER A 259 -20.96 -1.27 2.00
N ALA A 260 -19.84 -1.65 1.39
CA ALA A 260 -18.71 -2.31 2.05
C ALA A 260 -18.10 -1.47 3.19
N GLY A 261 -18.23 -0.14 3.11
CA GLY A 261 -17.76 0.78 4.14
C GLY A 261 -18.59 0.74 5.44
N HIS A 262 -19.81 0.22 5.40
CA HIS A 262 -20.68 0.09 6.58
C HIS A 262 -20.36 -1.14 7.45
N ALA A 263 -19.46 -2.01 7.00
CA ALA A 263 -19.08 -3.20 7.75
C ALA A 263 -18.29 -2.85 9.02
N THR A 264 -18.63 -3.49 10.12
CA THR A 264 -18.01 -3.27 11.44
C THR A 264 -17.37 -4.53 12.02
N GLY A 265 -17.83 -5.72 11.61
CA GLY A 265 -17.37 -7.02 12.11
C GLY A 265 -16.11 -7.55 11.45
N ILE A 266 -15.53 -6.84 10.48
CA ILE A 266 -14.28 -7.22 9.80
C ILE A 266 -13.07 -6.90 10.70
N THR A 267 -12.82 -7.82 11.62
CA THR A 267 -11.76 -7.77 12.60
C THR A 267 -10.78 -8.93 12.36
N GLY A 268 -9.48 -8.69 12.55
CA GLY A 268 -8.44 -9.72 12.42
C GLY A 268 -7.22 -9.28 11.61
N THR A 269 -6.07 -9.87 11.97
CA THR A 269 -4.79 -9.68 11.29
C THR A 269 -4.90 -10.15 9.84
N GLY A 270 -4.55 -9.29 8.89
CA GLY A 270 -4.69 -9.53 7.45
C GLY A 270 -6.07 -9.21 6.85
N LEU A 271 -7.18 -9.46 7.56
CA LEU A 271 -8.53 -9.15 7.08
C LEU A 271 -8.83 -7.65 7.08
N ARG A 272 -8.61 -6.98 8.22
CA ARG A 272 -8.88 -5.55 8.36
C ARG A 272 -8.06 -4.71 7.36
N PRO A 273 -6.74 -4.92 7.18
CA PRO A 273 -5.98 -4.17 6.19
C PRO A 273 -6.44 -4.40 4.74
N LEU A 274 -6.86 -5.62 4.38
CA LEU A 274 -7.42 -5.88 3.05
C LEU A 274 -8.71 -5.08 2.86
N TRP A 275 -9.70 -5.28 3.75
CA TRP A 275 -10.99 -4.60 3.67
C TRP A 275 -10.85 -3.08 3.66
N SER A 276 -10.06 -2.53 4.59
CA SER A 276 -9.84 -1.07 4.65
C SER A 276 -9.26 -0.53 3.35
N GLN A 277 -8.37 -1.27 2.67
CA GLN A 277 -7.84 -0.83 1.38
C GLN A 277 -8.86 -0.94 0.25
N LEU A 278 -9.68 -2.01 0.20
CA LEU A 278 -10.75 -2.13 -0.78
C LEU A 278 -11.73 -0.95 -0.68
N VAL A 279 -12.19 -0.65 0.54
CA VAL A 279 -13.09 0.48 0.82
C VAL A 279 -12.42 1.82 0.51
N THR A 280 -11.15 1.97 0.87
CA THR A 280 -10.41 3.22 0.59
C THR A 280 -10.32 3.46 -0.91
N PHE A 281 -9.97 2.45 -1.70
CA PHE A 281 -9.88 2.59 -3.16
C PHE A 281 -11.24 2.90 -3.78
N ALA A 282 -12.30 2.20 -3.37
CA ALA A 282 -13.65 2.49 -3.83
C ALA A 282 -14.06 3.95 -3.51
N ARG A 283 -13.82 4.42 -2.28
CA ARG A 283 -14.08 5.81 -1.89
C ARG A 283 -13.29 6.81 -2.75
N GLN A 284 -12.00 6.51 -3.00
CA GLN A 284 -11.11 7.39 -3.76
C GLN A 284 -11.54 7.55 -5.21
N ALA A 285 -12.24 6.58 -5.80
CA ALA A 285 -12.79 6.69 -7.15
C ALA A 285 -13.87 7.77 -7.30
N LEU A 286 -14.53 8.13 -6.19
CA LEU A 286 -15.59 9.13 -6.15
C LEU A 286 -15.06 10.52 -5.79
N LEU A 287 -13.77 10.64 -5.49
CA LEU A 287 -13.18 11.91 -5.13
C LEU A 287 -12.93 12.73 -6.39
N ASP A 288 -13.33 13.98 -6.33
CA ASP A 288 -13.06 14.98 -7.36
C ASP A 288 -12.40 16.20 -6.69
N PRO A 289 -11.29 16.73 -7.26
CA PRO A 289 -10.64 17.94 -6.75
C PRO A 289 -11.58 19.12 -6.51
N GLU A 290 -12.60 19.31 -7.36
CA GLU A 290 -13.47 20.48 -7.34
C GLU A 290 -14.50 20.42 -6.21
N SER A 291 -15.05 19.26 -5.89
CA SER A 291 -15.91 19.06 -4.72
C SER A 291 -15.07 19.04 -3.43
N GLU A 292 -13.87 18.47 -3.48
CA GLU A 292 -13.00 18.36 -2.31
C GLU A 292 -12.55 19.73 -1.81
N ARG A 293 -12.20 20.67 -2.70
CA ARG A 293 -11.74 22.03 -2.33
C ARG A 293 -12.75 22.85 -1.53
N HIS A 294 -14.05 22.50 -1.57
CA HIS A 294 -15.10 23.18 -0.82
C HIS A 294 -15.17 22.71 0.65
N LYS A 295 -14.62 21.54 0.98
CA LYS A 295 -14.58 20.99 2.34
C LYS A 295 -13.52 21.69 3.21
N ASP A 296 -13.62 21.54 4.53
CA ASP A 296 -12.60 22.00 5.49
C ASP A 296 -11.57 20.93 5.86
N LEU A 297 -11.89 19.66 5.58
CA LEU A 297 -11.00 18.52 5.73
C LEU A 297 -10.91 17.85 4.36
N TRP A 298 -9.76 17.94 3.72
CA TRP A 298 -9.55 17.35 2.40
C TRP A 298 -8.94 15.97 2.51
N ASP A 299 -9.49 15.01 1.78
CA ASP A 299 -8.79 13.80 1.38
C ASP A 299 -7.87 14.14 0.20
N THR A 300 -6.55 14.10 0.44
CA THR A 300 -5.58 14.49 -0.58
C THR A 300 -5.48 13.48 -1.72
N ALA A 301 -6.15 12.33 -1.61
CA ALA A 301 -6.26 11.38 -2.71
C ALA A 301 -7.01 11.96 -3.91
N ALA A 302 -7.93 12.90 -3.70
CA ALA A 302 -8.56 13.68 -4.78
C ALA A 302 -7.51 14.37 -5.66
N PHE A 303 -6.37 14.75 -5.08
CA PHE A 303 -5.26 15.44 -5.74
C PHE A 303 -4.08 14.51 -6.08
N GLY A 304 -4.26 13.19 -5.93
CA GLY A 304 -3.22 12.19 -6.24
C GLY A 304 -2.19 11.95 -5.13
N TYR A 305 -2.44 12.41 -3.90
CA TYR A 305 -1.53 12.21 -2.75
C TYR A 305 -2.17 11.37 -1.64
N GLY A 306 -1.36 10.76 -0.79
CA GLY A 306 -1.85 10.10 0.43
C GLY A 306 -1.96 11.09 1.60
N GLY A 307 -3.00 10.94 2.44
CA GLY A 307 -3.16 11.71 3.68
C GLY A 307 -4.38 12.64 3.68
N SER A 308 -4.34 13.66 4.54
CA SER A 308 -5.40 14.67 4.61
C SER A 308 -4.84 16.05 4.94
N LEU A 309 -5.54 17.10 4.51
CA LEU A 309 -5.28 18.48 4.91
C LEU A 309 -6.42 18.99 5.78
N ASP A 310 -6.08 19.55 6.93
CA ASP A 310 -7.05 20.05 7.92
C ASP A 310 -6.98 21.58 8.03
N PHE A 311 -8.04 22.23 7.57
CA PHE A 311 -8.24 23.68 7.63
C PHE A 311 -9.14 24.12 8.80
N THR A 312 -9.75 23.18 9.53
CA THR A 312 -10.77 23.46 10.56
C THR A 312 -10.24 24.32 11.71
N LYS A 313 -8.92 24.25 11.97
CA LYS A 313 -8.24 25.02 13.02
C LYS A 313 -8.07 26.50 12.69
N ILE A 314 -8.25 26.93 11.43
CA ILE A 314 -8.26 28.34 11.05
C ILE A 314 -9.65 28.90 11.35
N ARG A 315 -9.76 29.79 12.33
CA ARG A 315 -11.04 30.32 12.84
C ARG A 315 -11.68 31.36 11.93
N GLN A 316 -10.87 32.25 11.36
CA GLN A 316 -11.37 33.30 10.47
C GLN A 316 -11.69 32.73 9.09
N HIS A 317 -12.96 32.82 8.67
CA HIS A 317 -13.45 32.24 7.41
C HIS A 317 -12.65 32.74 6.19
N TRP A 318 -12.39 34.05 6.11
CA TRP A 318 -11.62 34.64 5.01
C TRP A 318 -10.20 34.05 4.88
N LEU A 319 -9.54 33.78 6.02
CA LEU A 319 -8.19 33.22 6.07
C LEU A 319 -8.20 31.73 5.72
N ARG A 320 -9.24 31.01 6.14
CA ARG A 320 -9.45 29.59 5.81
C ARG A 320 -9.65 29.41 4.31
N GLU A 321 -10.54 30.20 3.71
CA GLU A 321 -10.81 30.15 2.27
C GLU A 321 -9.60 30.57 1.43
N ALA A 322 -8.80 31.53 1.90
CA ALA A 322 -7.53 31.86 1.26
C ALA A 322 -6.52 30.72 1.33
N ALA A 323 -6.39 30.05 2.49
CA ALA A 323 -5.51 28.88 2.65
C ALA A 323 -5.90 27.73 1.71
N LYS A 324 -7.21 27.45 1.59
CA LYS A 324 -7.75 26.46 0.64
C LYS A 324 -7.38 26.80 -0.80
N ARG A 325 -7.67 28.03 -1.26
CA ARG A 325 -7.34 28.45 -2.64
C ARG A 325 -5.84 28.39 -2.93
N TRP A 326 -5.01 28.79 -1.97
CA TRP A 326 -3.57 28.61 -2.06
C TRP A 326 -3.17 27.13 -2.18
N ALA A 327 -3.75 26.25 -1.37
CA ALA A 327 -3.42 24.82 -1.38
C ALA A 327 -3.79 24.13 -2.70
N VAL A 328 -4.92 24.48 -3.33
CA VAL A 328 -5.30 23.94 -4.66
C VAL A 328 -4.22 24.22 -5.70
N GLU A 329 -3.65 25.42 -5.72
CA GLU A 329 -2.61 25.78 -6.71
C GLU A 329 -1.22 25.27 -6.36
N ASP A 330 -0.93 25.14 -5.07
CA ASP A 330 0.38 24.75 -4.57
C ASP A 330 0.59 23.23 -4.65
N LEU A 331 -0.46 22.42 -4.41
CA LEU A 331 -0.39 20.95 -4.45
C LEU A 331 0.15 20.41 -5.79
N PRO A 332 -0.42 20.73 -6.97
CA PRO A 332 0.01 20.17 -8.25
C PRO A 332 1.45 20.54 -8.65
N ARG A 333 2.03 21.59 -8.03
CA ARG A 333 3.39 22.04 -8.30
C ARG A 333 4.44 21.27 -7.52
N ARG A 334 4.04 20.46 -6.54
CA ARG A 334 4.95 19.72 -5.66
C ARG A 334 5.11 18.27 -6.10
N ARG A 335 6.28 17.71 -5.77
CA ARG A 335 6.66 16.31 -6.05
C ARG A 335 7.36 15.73 -4.81
N GLY A 336 7.35 14.41 -4.70
CA GLY A 336 7.94 13.65 -3.58
C GLY A 336 6.93 13.20 -2.53
N ASP A 337 7.40 12.44 -1.54
CA ASP A 337 6.51 11.76 -0.57
C ASP A 337 6.01 12.67 0.56
N GLN A 338 6.64 13.83 0.76
CA GLN A 338 6.34 14.74 1.89
C GLN A 338 5.47 15.95 1.49
N VAL A 339 4.84 15.91 0.32
CA VAL A 339 4.05 17.03 -0.22
C VAL A 339 2.97 17.49 0.75
N VAL A 340 2.14 16.55 1.23
CA VAL A 340 1.03 16.84 2.15
C VAL A 340 1.55 17.39 3.48
N GLY A 341 2.64 16.83 4.02
CA GLY A 341 3.27 17.34 5.25
C GLY A 341 3.78 18.77 5.11
N ILE A 342 4.35 19.13 3.95
CA ILE A 342 4.81 20.50 3.67
C ILE A 342 3.62 21.46 3.56
N VAL A 343 2.57 21.09 2.84
CA VAL A 343 1.36 21.92 2.70
C VAL A 343 0.67 22.09 4.06
N GLN A 344 0.54 21.02 4.85
CA GLN A 344 0.01 21.10 6.21
C GLN A 344 0.89 21.97 7.11
N SER A 345 2.22 21.97 6.96
CA SER A 345 3.13 22.88 7.68
C SER A 345 2.86 24.35 7.36
N HIS A 346 2.51 24.68 6.10
CA HIS A 346 2.09 26.03 5.72
C HIS A 346 0.73 26.38 6.33
N ILE A 347 -0.25 25.47 6.27
CA ILE A 347 -1.56 25.63 6.92
C ILE A 347 -1.40 25.85 8.42
N ASN A 348 -0.53 25.08 9.09
CA ASN A 348 -0.24 25.24 10.52
C ASN A 348 0.35 26.62 10.85
N SER A 349 1.13 27.23 9.94
CA SER A 349 1.58 28.62 10.12
C SER A 349 0.41 29.61 10.06
N PHE A 350 -0.59 29.38 9.20
CA PHE A 350 -1.84 30.15 9.20
C PHE A 350 -2.72 29.86 10.42
N VAL A 351 -2.68 28.66 10.98
CA VAL A 351 -3.33 28.35 12.27
C VAL A 351 -2.71 29.20 13.39
N LEU A 352 -1.39 29.32 13.46
CA LEU A 352 -0.74 30.21 14.45
C LEU A 352 -1.09 31.69 14.25
N LEU A 353 -1.20 32.14 13.00
CA LEU A 353 -1.70 33.49 12.69
C LEU A 353 -3.15 33.67 13.14
N SER A 354 -4.01 32.70 12.86
CA SER A 354 -5.42 32.67 13.25
C SER A 354 -5.60 32.70 14.77
N GLU A 355 -4.80 31.93 15.50
CA GLU A 355 -4.75 31.93 16.97
C GLU A 355 -4.31 33.30 17.50
N SER A 356 -3.30 33.92 16.89
CA SER A 356 -2.85 35.26 17.27
C SER A 356 -3.95 36.31 17.04
N LEU A 357 -4.63 36.27 15.88
CA LEU A 357 -5.75 37.16 15.57
C LEU A 357 -6.88 37.01 16.58
N HIS A 358 -7.24 35.76 16.90
CA HIS A 358 -8.30 35.48 17.85
C HIS A 358 -7.95 35.94 19.27
N ALA A 359 -6.68 35.82 19.68
CA ALA A 359 -6.18 36.23 20.98
C ALA A 359 -5.97 37.75 21.12
N THR A 360 -6.09 38.53 20.04
CA THR A 360 -6.06 39.99 20.15
C THR A 360 -7.25 40.51 20.96
N ARG A 361 -7.10 41.67 21.63
CA ARG A 361 -8.17 42.28 22.43
C ARG A 361 -9.31 42.89 21.60
N ARG A 362 -9.36 42.63 20.30
CA ARG A 362 -10.42 43.12 19.42
C ARG A 362 -11.70 42.32 19.63
N GLN A 363 -12.85 43.01 19.56
CA GLN A 363 -14.16 42.37 19.71
C GLN A 363 -14.49 41.43 18.55
N ASP A 364 -14.00 41.73 17.35
CA ASP A 364 -14.26 40.92 16.16
C ASP A 364 -13.34 39.69 16.04
N HIS A 365 -12.34 39.54 16.91
CA HIS A 365 -11.36 38.46 16.87
C HIS A 365 -10.70 38.24 15.49
N GLY A 366 -10.57 39.31 14.70
CA GLY A 366 -10.03 39.27 13.34
C GLY A 366 -10.99 38.70 12.27
N HIS A 367 -12.28 38.53 12.58
CA HIS A 367 -13.27 38.10 11.59
C HIS A 367 -13.59 39.18 10.55
N GLN A 368 -13.38 40.46 10.86
CA GLN A 368 -13.53 41.56 9.93
C GLN A 368 -12.22 41.86 9.20
N ILE A 369 -12.15 41.46 7.93
CA ILE A 369 -10.91 41.57 7.15
C ILE A 369 -10.42 43.01 6.95
N GLY A 370 -11.33 43.99 6.84
CA GLY A 370 -10.97 45.40 6.71
C GLY A 370 -10.41 46.03 7.99
N ALA A 371 -10.57 45.37 9.13
CA ALA A 371 -10.04 45.83 10.41
C ALA A 371 -8.60 45.35 10.64
N VAL A 372 -8.17 44.26 9.99
CA VAL A 372 -6.81 43.72 10.19
C VAL A 372 -5.77 44.50 9.39
N GLY A 373 -4.62 44.74 10.01
CA GLY A 373 -3.53 45.51 9.41
C GLY A 373 -2.17 45.21 10.03
N ARG A 374 -1.22 46.14 9.91
CA ARG A 374 0.16 45.92 10.39
C ARG A 374 0.27 45.54 11.87
N GLN A 375 -0.57 46.12 12.73
CA GLN A 375 -0.53 45.86 14.18
C GLN A 375 -0.78 44.38 14.51
N ASP A 376 -1.65 43.71 13.77
CA ASP A 376 -1.96 42.29 13.95
C ASP A 376 -0.77 41.39 13.58
N ILE A 377 -0.02 41.75 12.52
CA ILE A 377 1.21 41.05 12.15
C ILE A 377 2.28 41.23 13.24
N VAL A 378 2.41 42.44 13.81
CA VAL A 378 3.34 42.69 14.91
C VAL A 378 2.97 41.86 16.14
N ALA A 379 1.68 41.78 16.48
CA ALA A 379 1.19 40.92 17.55
C ALA A 379 1.51 39.44 17.31
N PHE A 380 1.32 38.94 16.08
CA PHE A 380 1.70 37.59 15.67
C PHE A 380 3.19 37.31 15.83
N LEU A 381 4.05 38.20 15.32
CA LEU A 381 5.51 38.08 15.46
C LEU A 381 5.95 38.07 16.94
N SER A 382 5.30 38.90 17.75
CA SER A 382 5.56 39.00 19.20
C SER A 382 5.12 37.72 19.93
N ARG A 383 3.98 37.14 19.53
CA ARG A 383 3.49 35.86 20.04
C ARG A 383 4.46 34.72 19.72
N LEU A 384 4.99 34.65 18.49
CA LEU A 384 5.98 33.63 18.14
C LEU A 384 7.29 33.80 18.92
N ALA A 385 7.75 35.03 19.13
CA ALA A 385 8.93 35.30 19.97
C ALA A 385 8.70 34.89 21.44
N TYR A 386 7.50 35.09 21.97
CA TYR A 386 7.13 34.60 23.31
C TYR A 386 7.13 33.06 23.39
N LEU A 387 6.58 32.37 22.38
CA LEU A 387 6.59 30.90 22.32
C LEU A 387 8.01 30.34 22.23
N GLU A 388 8.90 31.03 21.51
CA GLU A 388 10.32 30.69 21.46
C GLU A 388 10.99 30.82 22.84
N LYS A 389 10.85 31.99 23.48
CA LYS A 389 11.43 32.25 24.81
C LYS A 389 10.92 31.30 25.89
N THR A 390 9.70 30.79 25.75
CA THR A 390 9.08 29.84 26.69
C THR A 390 9.34 28.38 26.34
N GLY A 391 10.18 28.10 25.34
CA GLY A 391 10.55 26.73 24.93
C GLY A 391 9.42 25.96 24.23
N LYS A 392 8.30 26.60 23.92
CA LYS A 392 7.16 25.99 23.21
C LYS A 392 7.35 25.96 21.70
N LEU A 393 8.31 26.74 21.19
CA LEU A 393 8.69 26.80 19.79
C LEU A 393 10.21 26.90 19.67
N SER A 394 10.83 26.23 18.69
CA SER A 394 12.26 26.38 18.45
C SER A 394 12.55 27.66 17.65
N ALA A 395 13.78 28.18 17.74
CA ALA A 395 14.23 29.30 16.91
C ALA A 395 14.05 29.02 15.40
N TYR A 396 14.38 27.80 14.97
CA TYR A 396 14.14 27.35 13.60
C TYR A 396 12.64 27.31 13.26
N GLY A 397 11.79 26.79 14.17
CA GLY A 397 10.34 26.77 14.01
C GLY A 397 9.76 28.18 13.83
N ARG A 398 10.18 29.14 14.66
CA ARG A 398 9.79 30.56 14.53
C ARG A 398 10.12 31.10 13.14
N LEU A 399 11.34 30.90 12.67
CA LEU A 399 11.78 31.34 11.34
C LEU A 399 10.92 30.72 10.22
N VAL A 400 10.68 29.41 10.29
CA VAL A 400 9.86 28.68 9.31
C VAL A 400 8.43 29.23 9.28
N HIS A 401 7.80 29.44 10.44
CA HIS A 401 6.44 29.98 10.48
C HIS A 401 6.35 31.41 9.91
N CYS A 402 7.28 32.31 10.27
CA CYS A 402 7.33 33.64 9.68
C CYS A 402 7.50 33.61 8.15
N ARG A 403 8.40 32.74 7.64
CA ARG A 403 8.62 32.57 6.20
C ARG A 403 7.38 32.02 5.49
N ASN A 404 6.73 31.01 6.06
CA ASN A 404 5.53 30.40 5.48
C ASN A 404 4.38 31.42 5.41
N VAL A 405 4.11 32.15 6.50
CA VAL A 405 3.06 33.19 6.50
C VAL A 405 3.34 34.26 5.45
N ARG A 406 4.58 34.76 5.40
CA ARG A 406 4.99 35.73 4.37
C ARG A 406 4.76 35.20 2.97
N LYS A 407 5.23 33.99 2.68
CA LYS A 407 5.12 33.36 1.37
C LYS A 407 3.65 33.22 0.98
N MET A 408 2.82 32.65 1.85
CA MET A 408 1.41 32.41 1.57
C MET A 408 0.65 33.72 1.33
N LEU A 409 0.84 34.76 2.17
CA LEU A 409 0.18 36.05 1.97
C LEU A 409 0.59 36.70 0.64
N ASN A 410 1.87 36.65 0.29
CA ASN A 410 2.35 37.18 -0.99
C ASN A 410 1.80 36.38 -2.18
N THR A 411 1.77 35.06 -2.08
CA THR A 411 1.15 34.21 -3.10
C THR A 411 -0.34 34.52 -3.23
N CYS A 412 -1.09 34.62 -2.13
CA CYS A 412 -2.52 34.96 -2.18
C CYS A 412 -2.79 36.30 -2.89
N ARG A 413 -1.94 37.31 -2.66
CA ARG A 413 -2.00 38.58 -3.41
C ARG A 413 -1.69 38.38 -4.89
N ALA A 414 -0.65 37.63 -5.24
CA ALA A 414 -0.30 37.32 -6.62
C ALA A 414 -1.40 36.53 -7.36
N LEU A 415 -2.15 35.68 -6.65
CA LEU A 415 -3.34 34.98 -7.16
C LEU A 415 -4.57 35.88 -7.31
N GLY A 416 -4.48 37.16 -6.93
CA GLY A 416 -5.58 38.10 -7.01
C GLY A 416 -6.67 37.88 -5.97
N LEU A 417 -6.41 37.14 -4.89
CA LEU A 417 -7.42 36.86 -3.86
C LEU A 417 -7.90 38.10 -3.10
N THR A 418 -7.19 39.23 -3.23
CA THR A 418 -7.56 40.53 -2.67
C THR A 418 -8.50 41.35 -3.56
N ARG A 419 -8.77 40.91 -4.80
CA ARG A 419 -9.73 41.58 -5.69
C ARG A 419 -11.16 41.40 -5.18
N THR A 420 -12.04 42.33 -5.53
CA THR A 420 -13.48 42.28 -5.21
C THR A 420 -14.08 40.91 -5.58
N GLY A 421 -14.93 40.36 -4.70
CA GLY A 421 -15.55 39.04 -4.88
C GLY A 421 -14.69 37.84 -4.44
N ASN A 422 -13.45 38.07 -3.96
CA ASN A 422 -12.57 37.02 -3.45
C ASN A 422 -12.43 37.06 -1.92
N PRO A 423 -11.93 35.98 -1.28
CA PRO A 423 -11.91 35.86 0.18
C PRO A 423 -11.08 36.93 0.88
N LEU A 424 -10.07 37.51 0.22
CA LEU A 424 -9.22 38.56 0.79
C LEU A 424 -9.61 39.97 0.37
N ALA A 425 -10.81 40.16 -0.20
CA ALA A 425 -11.30 41.49 -0.59
C ALA A 425 -11.36 42.41 0.65
N GLY A 426 -10.69 43.57 0.56
CA GLY A 426 -10.59 44.52 1.67
C GLY A 426 -9.43 44.29 2.66
N LEU A 427 -8.57 43.30 2.41
CA LEU A 427 -7.36 43.10 3.22
C LEU A 427 -6.39 44.28 3.05
N ALA A 428 -5.96 44.87 4.16
CA ALA A 428 -4.98 45.97 4.13
C ALA A 428 -3.64 45.54 3.50
N GLU A 429 -3.02 46.45 2.74
CA GLU A 429 -1.73 46.19 2.09
C GLU A 429 -0.61 45.94 3.11
N ASP A 430 -0.70 46.58 4.28
CA ASP A 430 0.28 46.48 5.36
C ASP A 430 0.12 45.23 6.25
N PHE A 431 -0.94 44.42 6.04
CA PHE A 431 -1.10 43.09 6.62
C PHE A 431 -0.15 42.09 5.94
N THR A 432 1.15 42.28 6.13
CA THR A 432 2.20 41.45 5.52
C THR A 432 3.40 41.32 6.43
N VAL A 433 4.08 40.17 6.34
CA VAL A 433 5.37 39.93 7.00
C VAL A 433 6.47 40.41 6.04
N ARG A 434 7.27 41.38 6.47
CA ARG A 434 8.34 41.98 5.67
C ARG A 434 9.62 41.14 5.76
N GLN A 435 10.59 41.40 4.88
CA GLN A 435 11.91 40.75 4.98
C GLN A 435 12.59 41.05 6.33
N GLN A 436 12.51 42.31 6.77
CA GLN A 436 13.07 42.75 8.06
C GLN A 436 12.36 42.18 9.30
N ASP A 437 11.17 41.60 9.14
CA ASP A 437 10.43 40.96 10.23
C ASP A 437 10.92 39.52 10.51
N LEU A 438 11.71 38.95 9.59
CA LEU A 438 12.20 37.59 9.75
C LEU A 438 13.30 37.55 10.81
N PRO A 439 13.23 36.61 11.78
CA PRO A 439 14.33 36.43 12.72
C PRO A 439 15.61 36.00 11.95
N PRO A 440 16.80 36.28 12.50
CA PRO A 440 18.03 35.76 11.92
C PRO A 440 17.97 34.24 11.86
N ALA A 441 18.58 33.66 10.82
CA ALA A 441 18.77 32.23 10.80
C ALA A 441 19.63 31.86 12.02
N PRO A 442 19.22 30.87 12.83
CA PRO A 442 20.07 30.42 13.94
C PRO A 442 21.41 29.98 13.35
N GLN A 443 22.49 30.62 13.79
CA GLN A 443 23.84 30.12 13.54
C GLN A 443 23.93 28.77 14.25
N ARG A 444 23.97 27.69 13.48
CA ARG A 444 24.42 26.43 14.03
C ARG A 444 25.94 26.43 13.88
N GLU A 445 26.65 26.40 15.00
CA GLU A 445 27.88 25.63 15.04
C GLU A 445 27.44 24.19 14.78
N GLU A 446 27.33 23.78 13.51
CA GLU A 446 27.07 22.37 13.20
C GLU A 446 28.39 21.65 13.48
N PRO A 447 28.48 20.79 14.52
CA PRO A 447 29.58 19.84 14.57
C PRO A 447 29.60 19.11 13.21
N GLY A 448 30.81 18.89 12.68
CA GLY A 448 31.01 18.18 11.42
C GLY A 448 30.14 16.91 11.41
N ARG A 449 29.21 16.84 10.45
CA ARG A 449 28.34 15.67 10.26
C ARG A 449 29.02 14.59 9.42
N ASP A 450 30.25 14.85 9.00
CA ASP A 450 31.14 13.86 8.44
C ASP A 450 31.54 12.84 9.51
N LEU A 451 31.82 11.63 9.04
CA LEU A 451 32.22 10.52 9.89
C LEU A 451 33.74 10.39 9.84
N PRO A 452 34.42 10.19 10.98
CA PRO A 452 35.87 9.98 11.01
C PRO A 452 36.32 8.81 10.12
N PRO A 453 37.53 8.86 9.52
CA PRO A 453 38.05 7.79 8.67
C PRO A 453 38.05 6.40 9.33
N GLU A 454 38.29 6.32 10.64
CA GLU A 454 38.27 5.11 11.46
C GLU A 454 36.87 4.50 11.48
N VAL A 455 35.85 5.34 11.69
CA VAL A 455 34.44 4.93 11.71
C VAL A 455 34.02 4.47 10.32
N MET A 456 34.41 5.20 9.27
CA MET A 456 34.13 4.82 7.89
C MET A 456 34.73 3.47 7.52
N ARG A 457 35.98 3.20 7.94
CA ARG A 457 36.63 1.90 7.72
C ARG A 457 35.88 0.76 8.39
N GLN A 458 35.51 0.92 9.67
CA GLN A 458 34.69 -0.05 10.40
C GLN A 458 33.33 -0.30 9.72
N LEU A 459 32.69 0.74 9.20
CA LEU A 459 31.43 0.61 8.45
C LEU A 459 31.62 -0.12 7.12
N CYS A 460 32.67 0.19 6.36
CA CYS A 460 32.99 -0.48 5.10
C CYS A 460 33.31 -1.97 5.32
N ASP A 461 34.11 -2.30 6.34
CA ASP A 461 34.44 -3.68 6.70
C ASP A 461 33.19 -4.48 7.13
N ALA A 462 32.18 -3.80 7.68
CA ALA A 462 30.92 -4.41 8.12
C ALA A 462 29.83 -4.49 7.04
N LEU A 463 30.06 -3.99 5.81
CA LEU A 463 29.10 -4.03 4.70
C LEU A 463 28.60 -5.45 4.36
N PRO A 464 29.43 -6.52 4.40
CA PRO A 464 28.93 -7.88 4.16
C PRO A 464 27.79 -8.29 5.11
N ARG A 465 27.83 -7.87 6.38
CA ARG A 465 26.77 -8.17 7.38
C ARG A 465 25.45 -7.46 7.07
N LEU A 466 25.48 -6.34 6.35
CA LEU A 466 24.26 -5.66 5.92
C LEU A 466 23.45 -6.53 4.94
N ASP A 467 24.13 -7.29 4.07
CA ASP A 467 23.50 -8.24 3.13
C ASP A 467 22.76 -9.35 3.89
N GLU A 468 23.38 -9.87 4.96
CA GLU A 468 22.85 -10.96 5.79
C GLU A 468 21.61 -10.57 6.60
N ILE A 469 21.60 -9.35 7.17
CA ILE A 469 20.53 -8.87 8.05
C ILE A 469 19.38 -8.27 7.25
N THR A 470 19.66 -7.74 6.05
CA THR A 470 18.69 -6.97 5.27
C THR A 470 18.46 -7.58 3.88
N SER A 471 19.20 -7.11 2.87
CA SER A 471 19.16 -7.59 1.49
C SER A 471 20.31 -6.99 0.68
N ARG A 472 20.63 -7.63 -0.44
CA ARG A 472 21.61 -7.14 -1.42
C ARG A 472 21.31 -5.73 -1.88
N GLU A 473 20.04 -5.41 -2.15
CA GLU A 473 19.61 -4.08 -2.60
C GLU A 473 19.96 -2.99 -1.58
N MET A 474 19.76 -3.24 -0.28
CA MET A 474 20.11 -2.28 0.77
C MET A 474 21.63 -2.08 0.89
N ARG A 475 22.40 -3.18 0.78
CA ARG A 475 23.86 -3.12 0.77
C ARG A 475 24.39 -2.27 -0.39
N VAL A 476 23.93 -2.55 -1.61
CA VAL A 476 24.34 -1.78 -2.81
C VAL A 476 23.97 -0.30 -2.66
N ALA A 477 22.79 0.00 -2.11
CA ALA A 477 22.38 1.37 -1.85
C ALA A 477 23.35 2.12 -0.92
N VAL A 478 23.74 1.49 0.20
CA VAL A 478 24.67 2.08 1.18
C VAL A 478 26.06 2.27 0.58
N GLU A 479 26.58 1.28 -0.16
CA GLU A 479 27.87 1.39 -0.86
C GLU A 479 27.86 2.56 -1.87
N VAL A 480 26.81 2.67 -2.69
CA VAL A 480 26.67 3.78 -3.63
C VAL A 480 26.57 5.12 -2.90
N LEU A 481 25.88 5.20 -1.76
CA LEU A 481 25.83 6.43 -0.95
C LEU A 481 27.21 6.86 -0.44
N ILE A 482 28.01 5.90 0.05
CA ILE A 482 29.39 6.13 0.52
C ILE A 482 30.27 6.63 -0.63
N ASP A 483 30.17 6.00 -1.80
CA ASP A 483 31.05 6.27 -2.93
C ASP A 483 30.71 7.54 -3.71
N THR A 484 29.47 8.04 -3.61
CA THR A 484 28.98 9.13 -4.48
C THR A 484 28.48 10.36 -3.73
N GLY A 485 28.23 10.25 -2.42
CA GLY A 485 27.61 11.29 -1.61
C GLY A 485 26.23 11.74 -2.13
N ARG A 486 25.57 10.95 -2.97
CA ARG A 486 24.19 11.25 -3.44
C ARG A 486 23.21 11.21 -2.27
N ARG A 487 22.05 11.82 -2.45
CA ARG A 487 21.01 11.74 -1.42
C ARG A 487 20.39 10.33 -1.41
N PRO A 488 19.91 9.85 -0.25
CA PRO A 488 19.25 8.55 -0.14
C PRO A 488 18.10 8.35 -1.14
N ASP A 489 17.24 9.35 -1.35
CA ASP A 489 16.15 9.32 -2.31
C ASP A 489 16.65 9.22 -3.76
N GLU A 490 17.71 9.96 -4.12
CA GLU A 490 18.35 9.91 -5.44
C GLU A 490 18.93 8.51 -5.74
N VAL A 491 19.57 7.87 -4.75
CA VAL A 491 20.15 6.52 -4.91
C VAL A 491 19.05 5.44 -4.98
N CYS A 492 18.05 5.51 -4.11
CA CYS A 492 16.92 4.57 -4.11
C CYS A 492 16.22 4.54 -5.48
N GLU A 493 16.04 5.71 -6.11
CA GLU A 493 15.29 5.84 -7.36
C GLU A 493 16.07 5.55 -8.65
N LEU A 494 17.35 5.15 -8.56
CA LEU A 494 18.19 4.84 -9.72
C LEU A 494 17.51 3.85 -10.68
N ALA A 495 17.42 4.24 -11.95
CA ALA A 495 16.97 3.38 -13.03
C ALA A 495 18.00 2.27 -13.31
N TRP A 496 17.55 1.15 -13.91
CA TRP A 496 18.44 0.04 -14.24
C TRP A 496 19.58 0.45 -15.20
N ASP A 497 19.33 1.41 -16.08
CA ASP A 497 20.28 1.97 -17.06
C ASP A 497 21.13 3.14 -16.51
N CYS A 498 21.16 3.34 -15.19
CA CYS A 498 21.92 4.43 -14.53
C CYS A 498 23.46 4.39 -14.70
N LEU A 499 24.03 3.43 -15.42
CA LEU A 499 25.46 3.34 -15.66
C LEU A 499 25.77 3.65 -17.13
N ALA A 500 26.55 4.71 -17.35
CA ALA A 500 27.05 5.13 -18.64
C ALA A 500 28.59 5.21 -18.61
N TRP A 501 29.18 5.47 -19.78
CA TRP A 501 30.60 5.76 -19.93
C TRP A 501 30.76 7.11 -20.61
N ASP A 502 31.79 7.87 -20.24
CA ASP A 502 32.16 9.09 -20.94
C ASP A 502 33.05 8.80 -22.16
N THR A 503 33.53 9.86 -22.81
CA THR A 503 34.40 9.78 -23.99
C THR A 503 35.72 9.10 -23.70
N ASP A 504 36.20 9.16 -22.46
CA ASP A 504 37.47 8.59 -22.02
C ASP A 504 37.30 7.19 -21.40
N SER A 505 36.14 6.55 -21.62
CA SER A 505 35.78 5.25 -21.07
C SER A 505 35.86 5.17 -19.54
N GLN A 506 35.65 6.30 -18.86
CA GLN A 506 35.45 6.33 -17.42
C GLN A 506 33.97 6.11 -17.10
N PRO A 507 33.66 5.34 -16.05
CA PRO A 507 32.29 5.06 -15.69
C PRO A 507 31.62 6.27 -15.06
N VAL A 508 30.36 6.48 -15.44
CA VAL A 508 29.54 7.61 -15.03
C VAL A 508 28.20 7.10 -14.51
N LEU A 509 27.85 7.51 -13.29
CA LEU A 509 26.51 7.34 -12.74
C LEU A 509 25.58 8.43 -13.31
N VAL A 510 24.47 7.99 -13.89
CA VAL A 510 23.37 8.84 -14.34
C VAL A 510 22.26 8.80 -13.28
N TYR A 511 21.91 9.96 -12.74
CA TYR A 511 20.92 10.08 -11.66
C TYR A 511 20.05 11.32 -11.80
N ASP A 512 18.91 11.30 -11.13
CA ASP A 512 17.94 12.38 -11.13
C ASP A 512 18.01 13.16 -9.81
N ASN A 513 18.29 14.47 -9.88
CA ASN A 513 18.24 15.35 -8.72
C ASN A 513 16.82 15.88 -8.55
N TRP A 514 16.00 15.09 -7.85
CA TRP A 514 14.58 15.37 -7.63
C TRP A 514 14.32 16.68 -6.89
N LYS A 515 15.18 17.03 -5.93
CA LYS A 515 15.04 18.26 -5.14
C LYS A 515 15.17 19.51 -6.01
N GLU A 516 16.11 19.49 -6.96
CA GLU A 516 16.40 20.63 -7.83
C GLU A 516 15.76 20.53 -9.22
N GLN A 517 14.99 19.47 -9.47
CA GLN A 517 14.36 19.15 -10.76
C GLN A 517 15.35 19.08 -11.92
N ARG A 518 16.55 18.52 -11.68
CA ARG A 518 17.56 18.31 -12.72
C ARG A 518 17.72 16.82 -12.98
N MET A 519 17.16 16.36 -14.09
CA MET A 519 17.18 14.95 -14.48
C MET A 519 18.42 14.61 -15.31
N GLY A 520 18.81 13.34 -15.32
CA GLY A 520 19.90 12.82 -16.14
C GLY A 520 21.27 13.42 -15.81
N ARG A 521 21.51 13.80 -14.56
CA ARG A 521 22.81 14.32 -14.11
C ARG A 521 23.85 13.21 -14.17
N ARG A 522 25.05 13.58 -14.61
CA ARG A 522 26.19 12.68 -14.80
C ARG A 522 27.20 12.92 -13.69
N LEU A 523 27.64 11.85 -13.03
CA LEU A 523 28.65 11.88 -11.97
C LEU A 523 29.71 10.82 -12.28
N PRO A 524 30.98 11.19 -12.50
CA PRO A 524 32.07 10.23 -12.59
C PRO A 524 32.16 9.39 -11.31
N ILE A 525 32.33 8.08 -11.46
CA ILE A 525 32.43 7.14 -10.33
C ILE A 525 33.66 6.25 -10.44
N PRO A 526 34.15 5.68 -9.33
CA PRO A 526 35.21 4.67 -9.38
C PRO A 526 34.80 3.41 -10.16
N ARG A 527 35.78 2.72 -10.75
CA ARG A 527 35.56 1.43 -11.46
C ARG A 527 34.93 0.37 -10.55
N ALA A 528 35.35 0.30 -9.28
CA ALA A 528 34.78 -0.63 -8.30
C ALA A 528 33.27 -0.41 -8.09
N THR A 529 32.83 0.85 -7.99
CA THR A 529 31.40 1.20 -7.87
C THR A 529 30.64 0.82 -9.16
N ALA A 530 31.26 0.99 -10.33
CA ALA A 530 30.66 0.58 -11.60
C ALA A 530 30.51 -0.95 -11.72
N GLU A 531 31.47 -1.72 -11.22
CA GLU A 531 31.41 -3.18 -11.14
C GLU A 531 30.30 -3.64 -10.17
N LEU A 532 30.18 -2.99 -9.00
CA LEU A 532 29.09 -3.22 -8.05
C LEU A 532 27.72 -3.01 -8.72
N ILE A 533 27.53 -1.89 -9.42
CA ILE A 533 26.30 -1.57 -10.14
C ILE A 533 26.05 -2.59 -11.26
N THR A 534 27.08 -2.99 -11.99
CA THR A 534 26.98 -3.98 -13.08
C THR A 534 26.52 -5.34 -12.54
N GLY A 535 27.09 -5.81 -11.42
CA GLY A 535 26.66 -7.03 -10.75
C GLY A 535 25.20 -6.97 -10.30
N GLN A 536 24.78 -5.82 -9.74
CA GLN A 536 23.39 -5.61 -9.35
C GLN A 536 22.44 -5.60 -10.56
N LYS A 537 22.81 -4.92 -11.67
CA LYS A 537 22.02 -4.91 -12.92
C LYS A 537 21.77 -6.32 -13.45
N LYS A 538 22.80 -7.18 -13.44
CA LYS A 538 22.70 -8.57 -13.86
C LYS A 538 21.69 -9.34 -12.99
N ARG A 539 21.82 -9.25 -11.66
CA ARG A 539 20.91 -9.92 -10.72
C ARG A 539 19.46 -9.45 -10.88
N VAL A 540 19.22 -8.15 -11.08
CA VAL A 540 17.88 -7.60 -11.30
C VAL A 540 17.28 -8.14 -12.60
N ARG A 541 18.07 -8.22 -13.68
CA ARG A 541 17.63 -8.78 -14.97
C ARG A 541 17.27 -10.26 -14.84
N GLU A 542 18.08 -11.04 -14.13
CA GLU A 542 17.81 -12.46 -13.85
C GLU A 542 16.53 -12.65 -13.04
N ARG A 543 16.28 -11.77 -12.06
CA ARG A 543 15.08 -11.83 -11.21
C ARG A 543 13.81 -11.40 -11.93
N PHE A 544 13.91 -10.47 -12.89
CA PHE A 544 12.76 -9.92 -13.63
C PHE A 544 12.96 -10.05 -15.14
N PRO A 545 12.99 -11.28 -15.70
CA PRO A 545 13.36 -11.56 -17.08
C PRO A 545 12.33 -11.09 -18.12
N ASN A 546 11.13 -10.69 -17.71
CA ASN A 546 10.06 -10.25 -18.61
C ASN A 546 9.76 -8.74 -18.51
N THR A 547 10.38 -8.01 -17.59
CA THR A 547 10.13 -6.56 -17.46
C THR A 547 11.00 -5.80 -18.47
N PRO A 548 10.46 -4.81 -19.22
CA PRO A 548 11.27 -3.92 -20.05
C PRO A 548 12.37 -3.22 -19.26
N LEU A 549 13.58 -3.10 -19.83
CA LEU A 549 14.75 -2.54 -19.11
C LEU A 549 14.53 -1.09 -18.67
N ALA A 550 13.87 -0.28 -19.51
CA ALA A 550 13.58 1.12 -19.21
C ALA A 550 12.65 1.32 -18.01
N GLU A 551 11.89 0.29 -17.62
CA GLU A 551 10.96 0.35 -16.48
C GLU A 551 11.55 -0.26 -15.22
N LEU A 552 12.72 -0.91 -15.30
CA LEU A 552 13.35 -1.55 -14.16
C LEU A 552 14.12 -0.54 -13.30
N LYS A 553 14.04 -0.75 -11.98
CA LYS A 553 14.87 -0.03 -11.01
C LYS A 553 16.13 -0.82 -10.69
N LEU A 554 17.24 -0.13 -10.42
CA LEU A 554 18.49 -0.76 -9.99
C LEU A 554 18.31 -1.48 -8.64
N LEU A 555 17.50 -0.88 -7.75
CA LEU A 555 17.28 -1.32 -6.38
C LEU A 555 15.78 -1.65 -6.16
N PRO A 556 15.27 -2.75 -6.73
CA PRO A 556 13.85 -3.07 -6.67
C PRO A 556 13.42 -3.46 -5.25
N SER A 557 12.31 -2.90 -4.77
CA SER A 557 11.71 -3.28 -3.49
C SER A 557 11.30 -4.74 -3.48
N ALA A 558 11.44 -5.41 -2.33
CA ALA A 558 10.88 -6.75 -2.09
C ALA A 558 9.37 -6.71 -1.78
N VAL A 559 8.81 -5.53 -1.54
CA VAL A 559 7.43 -5.32 -1.10
C VAL A 559 6.60 -4.75 -2.24
N LYS A 560 5.48 -5.40 -2.55
CA LYS A 560 4.50 -4.98 -3.56
C LYS A 560 5.09 -4.69 -4.95
N ASN A 561 6.07 -5.48 -5.37
CA ASN A 561 6.85 -5.22 -6.58
C ASN A 561 7.08 -6.50 -7.41
N PRO A 562 6.01 -7.13 -7.93
CA PRO A 562 6.12 -8.37 -8.69
C PRO A 562 6.96 -8.25 -9.96
N HIS A 563 7.10 -7.03 -10.51
CA HIS A 563 7.77 -6.78 -11.80
C HIS A 563 9.09 -6.00 -11.68
N GLY A 564 9.57 -5.68 -10.48
CA GLY A 564 10.85 -4.96 -10.31
C GLY A 564 10.81 -3.46 -10.65
N LYS A 565 9.62 -2.90 -10.91
CA LYS A 565 9.42 -1.50 -11.32
C LYS A 565 9.45 -0.49 -10.17
N LYS A 566 9.28 -0.94 -8.93
CA LYS A 566 9.27 -0.08 -7.73
C LYS A 566 10.62 -0.13 -7.01
N ALA A 567 11.19 1.03 -6.73
CA ALA A 567 12.40 1.15 -5.94
C ALA A 567 12.14 0.80 -4.46
N ILE A 568 13.21 0.46 -3.73
CA ILE A 568 13.22 0.57 -2.27
C ILE A 568 12.90 2.02 -1.87
N SER A 569 12.23 2.23 -0.74
CA SER A 569 11.96 3.58 -0.25
C SER A 569 13.09 4.10 0.62
N ASP A 570 13.31 5.42 0.61
CA ASP A 570 14.28 6.09 1.51
C ASP A 570 14.01 5.78 3.00
N GLY A 571 12.75 5.83 3.41
CA GLY A 571 12.37 5.45 4.78
C GLY A 571 12.70 3.98 5.11
N GLY A 572 12.53 3.08 4.12
CA GLY A 572 12.92 1.68 4.26
C GLY A 572 14.43 1.50 4.37
N LEU A 573 15.19 2.19 3.52
CA LEU A 573 16.65 2.22 3.57
C LEU A 573 17.16 2.75 4.91
N THR A 574 16.64 3.89 5.36
CA THR A 574 17.01 4.53 6.63
C THR A 574 16.72 3.62 7.83
N GLY A 575 15.56 2.95 7.84
CA GLY A 575 15.20 2.00 8.89
C GLY A 575 16.14 0.79 8.94
N ARG A 576 16.41 0.17 7.79
CA ARG A 576 17.29 -1.01 7.68
C ARG A 576 18.76 -0.67 7.94
N HIS A 577 19.21 0.49 7.48
CA HIS A 577 20.53 1.02 7.79
C HIS A 577 20.70 1.22 9.31
N ARG A 578 19.69 1.78 9.98
CA ARG A 578 19.70 1.94 11.44
C ARG A 578 19.76 0.60 12.17
N GLU A 579 18.97 -0.39 11.74
CA GLU A 579 19.04 -1.75 12.29
C GLU A 579 20.45 -2.35 12.16
N TRP A 580 21.08 -2.20 11.00
CA TRP A 580 22.44 -2.65 10.76
C TRP A 580 23.46 -1.95 11.66
N VAL A 581 23.49 -0.61 11.69
CA VAL A 581 24.42 0.17 12.54
C VAL A 581 24.29 -0.20 14.02
N ASN A 582 23.05 -0.42 14.49
CA ASN A 582 22.81 -0.83 15.87
C ASN A 582 23.27 -2.27 16.17
N SER A 583 23.38 -3.12 15.15
CA SER A 583 23.87 -4.51 15.27
C SER A 583 25.39 -4.66 15.27
N LEU A 584 26.13 -3.58 14.98
CA LEU A 584 27.59 -3.59 14.91
C LEU A 584 28.22 -3.63 16.32
N PRO A 585 29.49 -4.06 16.44
CA PRO A 585 30.30 -3.79 17.62
C PRO A 585 30.43 -2.29 17.89
N LEU A 586 31.00 -1.92 19.05
CA LEU A 586 31.28 -0.51 19.37
C LEU A 586 32.07 0.14 18.23
N LEU A 587 31.60 1.30 17.77
CA LEU A 587 32.31 2.09 16.78
C LEU A 587 33.30 2.98 17.52
N LEU A 588 34.56 2.98 17.09
CA LEU A 588 35.61 3.77 17.71
C LEU A 588 36.08 4.89 16.79
N ALA A 589 36.27 6.08 17.35
CA ALA A 589 36.99 7.21 16.73
C ALA A 589 38.14 7.57 17.68
N ASP A 590 39.38 7.50 17.18
CA ASP A 590 40.61 7.74 17.97
C ASP A 590 40.66 6.97 19.31
N GLY A 591 40.16 5.73 19.31
CA GLY A 591 40.11 4.87 20.48
C GLY A 591 38.99 5.18 21.49
N THR A 592 38.17 6.19 21.22
CA THR A 592 36.98 6.54 22.03
C THR A 592 35.70 6.06 21.37
N GLU A 593 34.67 5.77 22.17
CA GLU A 593 33.37 5.35 21.66
C GLU A 593 32.70 6.47 20.85
N PHE A 594 32.35 6.17 19.61
CA PHE A 594 31.65 7.08 18.71
C PHE A 594 30.14 6.91 18.82
N ASP A 595 29.41 8.02 18.96
CA ASP A 595 27.95 7.99 19.02
C ASP A 595 27.34 7.53 17.69
N ARG A 596 26.79 6.31 17.70
CA ARG A 596 26.13 5.71 16.54
C ARG A 596 24.90 6.49 16.08
N SER A 597 24.32 7.35 16.91
CA SER A 597 23.18 8.20 16.52
C SER A 597 23.54 9.10 15.33
N ALA A 598 24.80 9.54 15.25
CA ALA A 598 25.34 10.35 14.16
C ALA A 598 25.50 9.59 12.83
N VAL A 599 25.59 8.25 12.86
CA VAL A 599 25.68 7.42 11.65
C VAL A 599 24.29 7.28 11.02
N VAL A 600 23.95 8.23 10.15
CA VAL A 600 22.73 8.24 9.32
C VAL A 600 23.11 8.20 7.84
N PRO A 601 22.23 7.73 6.93
CA PRO A 601 22.53 7.70 5.50
C PRO A 601 22.98 9.05 4.93
N TYR A 602 22.43 10.16 5.44
CA TYR A 602 22.81 11.51 5.02
C TYR A 602 24.22 11.92 5.49
N ALA A 603 24.79 11.27 6.50
CA ALA A 603 26.17 11.56 6.97
C ALA A 603 27.20 11.20 5.90
N TYR A 604 26.97 10.16 5.10
CA TYR A 604 27.87 9.77 3.99
C TYR A 604 28.05 10.88 2.96
N ARG A 605 27.02 11.70 2.75
CA ARG A 605 27.11 12.88 1.89
C ARG A 605 28.07 13.93 2.46
N HIS A 606 28.06 14.13 3.77
CA HIS A 606 28.99 15.05 4.44
C HIS A 606 30.41 14.50 4.40
N THR A 607 30.59 13.22 4.75
CA THR A 607 31.89 12.54 4.67
C THR A 607 32.49 12.58 3.27
N TYR A 608 31.66 12.33 2.24
CA TYR A 608 32.11 12.40 0.85
C TYR A 608 32.61 13.79 0.48
N ALA A 609 31.89 14.84 0.87
CA ALA A 609 32.29 16.22 0.61
C ALA A 609 33.59 16.58 1.33
N GLN A 610 33.69 16.24 2.63
CA GLN A 610 34.86 16.52 3.45
C GLN A 610 36.10 15.83 2.88
N ARG A 611 36.01 14.54 2.53
CA ARG A 611 37.11 13.77 1.92
C ARG A 611 37.64 14.42 0.63
N HIS A 612 36.77 15.00 -0.20
CA HIS A 612 37.21 15.69 -1.42
C HIS A 612 37.83 17.05 -1.11
N ALA A 613 37.28 17.78 -0.14
CA ALA A 613 37.87 19.03 0.33
C ALA A 613 39.28 18.80 0.90
N ASP A 614 39.45 17.77 1.73
CA ASP A 614 40.73 17.37 2.32
C ASP A 614 41.75 16.94 1.25
N ALA A 615 41.27 16.34 0.15
CA ALA A 615 42.08 15.99 -1.02
C ALA A 615 42.42 17.20 -1.91
N GLY A 616 42.01 18.42 -1.54
CA GLY A 616 42.32 19.64 -2.26
C GLY A 616 41.47 19.88 -3.51
N VAL A 617 40.30 19.24 -3.63
CA VAL A 617 39.39 19.47 -4.76
C VAL A 617 38.86 20.90 -4.72
N PRO A 618 38.98 21.68 -5.82
CA PRO A 618 38.47 23.05 -5.89
C PRO A 618 36.98 23.15 -5.51
N ALA A 619 36.61 24.23 -4.81
CA ALA A 619 35.27 24.40 -4.25
C ALA A 619 34.16 24.43 -5.33
N ASP A 620 34.44 24.96 -6.51
CA ASP A 620 33.53 24.97 -7.66
C ASP A 620 33.32 23.56 -8.23
N VAL A 621 34.38 22.75 -8.35
CA VAL A 621 34.32 21.34 -8.75
C VAL A 621 33.56 20.53 -7.70
N LEU A 622 33.84 20.74 -6.41
CA LEU A 622 33.13 20.07 -5.33
C LEU A 622 31.64 20.45 -5.30
N ARG A 623 31.30 21.71 -5.58
CA ARG A 623 29.91 22.18 -5.72
C ARG A 623 29.18 21.44 -6.84
N ASP A 624 29.85 21.23 -7.97
CA ASP A 624 29.30 20.50 -9.11
C ASP A 624 29.13 19.00 -8.82
N LEU A 625 30.14 18.38 -8.20
CA LEU A 625 30.06 17.00 -7.71
C LEU A 625 28.88 16.84 -6.76
N MET A 626 28.71 17.75 -5.80
CA MET A 626 27.62 17.72 -4.81
C MET A 626 26.26 18.13 -5.39
N GLY A 627 26.22 18.71 -6.59
CA GLY A 627 24.98 19.20 -7.20
C GLY A 627 24.35 20.35 -6.42
N LEU A 628 25.17 21.22 -5.81
CA LEU A 628 24.76 22.42 -5.08
C LEU A 628 24.53 23.59 -6.06
N ARG A 629 23.67 24.56 -5.71
CA ARG A 629 23.37 25.75 -6.54
C ARG A 629 24.29 26.95 -6.27
N SER A 630 24.83 27.04 -5.07
CA SER A 630 25.63 28.16 -4.57
C SER A 630 26.60 27.64 -3.54
#